data_AF-A0A973Z1G8-F1
#
_entry.id   AF-A0A973Z1G8-F1
#
_cell.length_a   1.000
_cell.length_b   1.000
_cell.length_c   1.000
_cell.angle_alpha   90.00
_cell.angle_beta   90.00
_cell.angle_gamma   90.00
#
_symmetry.space_group_name_H-M   'P 1'
#
loop_
_entity.id
_entity.type
_entity.pdbx_description
1 polymer ?
#
loop_
_entity_poly.entity_id
_entity_poly.type
_entity_poly.pdbx_seq_one_letter_code
_entity_poly.pdbx_strand_id
1 'polypeptide(L)'
;MEILKSFGAVSGADGSALSNADVVKGHDLAWGGPGNLYTIRPYTLGPAALEVFTVRERIHVDIDGLGEDLVDLHGIGVYRRHEPRIGAEGAQELTWTTATIGAQFLSLQVVGDSEVFGQVRVTNTPWKREGATVAPAQPGGGKVTPLKNCVTLLFPRFEIENLGAMVDTGDVPVAVESRVNMVPPIGDVSRTSHGYALFDGSRQVGTLIAADLEIGALLHHIPIETAKDPVEAYAVTSV
;
A
#
# COMPACT_ATOMS: atom_id res chain seq x y z
N MET A 1 32.60 34.79 4.56
CA MET A 1 32.41 35.39 3.22
C MET A 1 32.92 34.40 2.22
N GLU A 2 32.03 33.62 1.65
CA GLU A 2 31.37 33.87 0.35
C GLU A 2 32.08 33.04 -0.71
N ILE A 3 31.51 31.88 -1.04
CA ILE A 3 31.32 31.48 -2.44
C ILE A 3 29.94 30.79 -2.51
N LEU A 4 28.88 31.60 -2.44
CA LEU A 4 27.59 31.28 -3.06
C LEU A 4 27.83 31.32 -4.57
N LYS A 5 28.17 30.18 -5.19
CA LYS A 5 28.08 30.05 -6.64
C LYS A 5 26.66 29.63 -6.99
N SER A 6 25.91 30.64 -7.41
CA SER A 6 24.69 30.61 -8.18
C SER A 6 24.49 29.30 -8.96
N PHE A 7 23.63 28.42 -8.44
CA PHE A 7 22.88 27.51 -9.28
C PHE A 7 21.86 28.38 -10.01
N GLY A 8 22.08 28.59 -11.31
CA GLY A 8 21.08 29.19 -12.17
C GLY A 8 19.80 28.37 -12.03
N ALA A 9 18.75 28.96 -11.46
CA ALA A 9 17.43 28.39 -11.52
C ALA A 9 17.07 28.23 -12.99
N VAL A 10 16.98 26.99 -13.46
CA VAL A 10 16.41 26.70 -14.78
C VAL A 10 14.93 27.07 -14.69
N SER A 11 14.58 28.26 -15.17
CA SER A 11 13.19 28.67 -15.31
C SER A 11 12.50 27.71 -16.30
N GLY A 12 11.51 26.95 -15.83
CA GLY A 12 10.71 26.06 -16.69
C GLY A 12 11.02 24.56 -16.58
N ALA A 13 11.69 24.10 -15.51
CA ALA A 13 11.76 22.67 -15.18
C ALA A 13 10.69 22.29 -14.15
N ASP A 14 9.42 22.65 -14.39
CA ASP A 14 8.34 21.90 -13.77
C ASP A 14 8.28 20.54 -14.49
N GLY A 15 8.17 19.44 -13.75
CA GLY A 15 8.18 18.10 -14.34
C GLY A 15 7.05 17.83 -15.35
N SER A 16 6.20 18.82 -15.66
CA SER A 16 5.13 18.79 -16.65
C SER A 16 5.65 18.68 -18.09
N ALA A 17 6.91 19.08 -18.34
CA ALA A 17 7.52 19.06 -19.68
C ALA A 17 8.18 17.72 -20.06
N LEU A 18 8.23 16.73 -19.16
CA LEU A 18 8.85 15.43 -19.43
C LEU A 18 7.86 14.48 -20.10
N SER A 19 8.23 13.92 -21.27
CA SER A 19 7.43 12.95 -22.01
C SER A 19 7.22 11.67 -21.18
N ASN A 20 6.07 11.00 -21.38
CA ASN A 20 5.61 9.85 -20.60
C ASN A 20 6.57 8.64 -20.55
N ALA A 21 7.56 8.58 -21.45
CA ALA A 21 8.54 7.49 -21.50
C ALA A 21 9.89 7.84 -20.83
N ASP A 22 10.17 9.12 -20.60
CA ASP A 22 11.53 9.60 -20.35
C ASP A 22 11.81 9.89 -18.87
N VAL A 23 10.86 9.70 -17.93
CA VAL A 23 11.12 9.95 -16.50
C VAL A 23 11.88 8.79 -15.87
N VAL A 24 13.19 9.00 -15.98
CA VAL A 24 14.40 8.23 -15.67
C VAL A 24 14.47 7.61 -14.28
N LYS A 25 14.87 6.33 -14.26
CA LYS A 25 15.55 5.69 -13.14
C LYS A 25 16.80 6.49 -12.74
N GLY A 26 16.75 7.24 -11.64
CA GLY A 26 17.90 7.95 -11.06
C GLY A 26 18.03 9.45 -11.40
N HIS A 27 16.95 10.15 -11.76
CA HIS A 27 16.98 11.60 -12.02
C HIS A 27 16.21 12.41 -10.94
N ASP A 28 16.84 13.43 -10.36
CA ASP A 28 16.30 14.22 -9.22
C ASP A 28 14.95 14.90 -9.51
N LEU A 29 14.69 15.27 -10.78
CA LEU A 29 13.40 15.84 -11.19
C LEU A 29 12.22 14.85 -11.11
N ALA A 30 12.46 13.54 -11.05
CA ALA A 30 11.41 12.56 -10.77
C ALA A 30 10.84 12.72 -9.35
N TRP A 31 11.54 13.45 -8.47
CA TRP A 31 11.23 13.56 -7.05
C TRP A 31 10.64 14.91 -6.61
N GLY A 32 10.28 15.77 -7.57
CA GLY A 32 9.54 17.01 -7.29
C GLY A 32 10.36 18.17 -6.70
N GLY A 33 11.69 18.05 -6.62
CA GLY A 33 12.56 19.11 -6.13
C GLY A 33 12.48 19.33 -4.60
N PRO A 34 12.99 20.46 -4.08
CA PRO A 34 13.02 20.75 -2.64
C PRO A 34 11.61 20.88 -2.07
N GLY A 35 11.20 19.90 -1.26
CA GLY A 35 9.83 19.77 -0.76
C GLY A 35 9.38 18.32 -0.51
N ASN A 36 10.15 17.33 -0.96
CA ASN A 36 9.97 15.89 -0.70
C ASN A 36 8.54 15.37 -0.99
N LEU A 37 7.87 15.90 -2.01
CA LEU A 37 6.68 15.33 -2.61
C LEU A 37 6.91 15.21 -4.11
N TYR A 38 6.88 13.98 -4.62
CA TYR A 38 7.02 13.74 -6.05
C TYR A 38 5.65 13.62 -6.71
N THR A 39 5.56 13.96 -8.00
CA THR A 39 4.32 13.77 -8.74
C THR A 39 4.11 12.27 -8.98
N ILE A 40 3.14 11.68 -8.28
CA ILE A 40 2.65 10.32 -8.57
C ILE A 40 1.87 10.39 -9.88
N ARG A 41 2.28 9.61 -10.88
CA ARG A 41 1.73 9.63 -12.23
C ARG A 41 1.20 8.27 -12.63
N PRO A 42 0.01 8.19 -13.25
CA PRO A 42 -0.46 6.98 -13.91
C PRO A 42 0.57 6.45 -14.91
N TYR A 43 0.65 5.12 -14.99
CA TYR A 43 1.43 4.37 -15.96
C TYR A 43 2.93 4.67 -15.96
N THR A 44 3.45 5.18 -14.84
CA THR A 44 4.88 5.53 -14.66
C THR A 44 5.52 4.61 -13.62
N LEU A 45 6.76 4.18 -13.89
CA LEU A 45 7.56 3.43 -12.92
C LEU A 45 8.39 4.39 -12.08
N GLY A 46 8.26 4.30 -10.76
CA GLY A 46 9.14 4.98 -9.82
C GLY A 46 10.25 4.05 -9.30
N PRO A 47 11.42 4.58 -8.93
CA PRO A 47 12.47 3.81 -8.23
C PRO A 47 12.04 3.47 -6.79
N ALA A 48 12.84 2.67 -6.07
CA ALA A 48 12.56 2.32 -4.67
C ALA A 48 12.48 3.55 -3.75
N ALA A 49 11.59 3.50 -2.76
CA ALA A 49 11.33 4.61 -1.85
C ALA A 49 10.87 4.12 -0.47
N LEU A 50 11.18 4.89 0.57
CA LEU A 50 10.42 4.88 1.83
C LEU A 50 9.37 5.98 1.76
N GLU A 51 8.12 5.65 2.08
CA GLU A 51 6.98 6.53 1.86
C GLU A 51 6.04 6.51 3.06
N VAL A 52 5.43 7.66 3.36
CA VAL A 52 4.42 7.82 4.41
C VAL A 52 3.16 8.38 3.77
N PHE A 53 2.02 7.75 4.03
CA PHE A 53 0.72 8.19 3.52
C PHE A 53 -0.29 8.35 4.64
N THR A 54 -1.28 9.21 4.43
CA THR A 54 -2.55 9.08 5.16
C THR A 54 -3.23 7.78 4.73
N VAL A 55 -3.87 7.08 5.65
CA VAL A 55 -4.64 5.87 5.38
C VAL A 55 -6.04 6.02 5.93
N ARG A 56 -7.03 5.54 5.17
CA ARG A 56 -8.38 5.32 5.65
C ARG A 56 -8.69 3.83 5.54
N GLU A 57 -9.21 3.27 6.62
CA GLU A 57 -9.67 1.88 6.64
C GLU A 57 -11.12 1.87 7.08
N ARG A 58 -11.95 1.10 6.40
CA ARG A 58 -13.35 0.88 6.81
C ARG A 58 -13.53 -0.60 7.06
N ILE A 59 -13.74 -0.97 8.31
CA ILE A 59 -13.91 -2.36 8.72
C ILE A 59 -15.34 -2.64 9.11
N HIS A 60 -15.82 -3.83 8.75
CA HIS A 60 -17.10 -4.37 9.18
C HIS A 60 -16.80 -5.59 10.05
N VAL A 61 -17.18 -5.53 11.32
CA VAL A 61 -16.78 -6.51 12.33
C VAL A 61 -17.99 -6.96 13.12
N ASP A 62 -18.04 -8.25 13.45
CA ASP A 62 -18.96 -8.83 14.42
C ASP A 62 -18.15 -9.47 15.56
N ILE A 63 -18.41 -9.05 16.79
CA ILE A 63 -17.73 -9.54 18.00
C ILE A 63 -18.74 -10.24 18.91
N ASP A 64 -18.42 -11.48 19.27
CA ASP A 64 -19.23 -12.32 20.14
C ASP A 64 -19.48 -11.62 21.50
N GLY A 65 -20.75 -11.32 21.78
CA GLY A 65 -21.17 -10.68 23.03
C GLY A 65 -21.14 -9.16 23.04
N LEU A 66 -20.61 -8.49 22.00
CA LEU A 66 -20.73 -7.04 21.81
C LEU A 66 -21.71 -6.71 20.68
N GLY A 67 -21.61 -7.40 19.54
CA GLY A 67 -22.44 -7.21 18.37
C GLY A 67 -21.64 -6.85 17.11
N GLU A 68 -22.37 -6.44 16.09
CA GLU A 68 -21.86 -6.11 14.76
C GLU A 68 -21.86 -4.60 14.54
N ASP A 69 -20.78 -4.05 14.00
CA ASP A 69 -20.71 -2.65 13.61
C ASP A 69 -19.72 -2.41 12.48
N LEU A 70 -19.83 -1.24 11.87
CA LEU A 70 -18.93 -0.73 10.86
C LEU A 70 -18.14 0.45 11.42
N VAL A 71 -16.81 0.40 11.29
CA VAL A 71 -15.91 1.40 11.86
C VAL A 71 -15.11 2.07 10.74
N ASP A 72 -15.20 3.40 10.67
CA ASP A 72 -14.34 4.22 9.82
C ASP A 72 -13.10 4.65 10.64
N LEU A 73 -11.93 4.24 10.16
CA LEU A 73 -10.63 4.41 10.81
C LEU A 73 -9.75 5.33 9.97
N HIS A 74 -8.98 6.18 10.63
CA HIS A 74 -8.07 7.13 9.98
C HIS A 74 -6.70 7.13 10.64
N GLY A 75 -5.65 7.32 9.84
CA GLY A 75 -4.31 7.46 10.38
C GLY A 75 -3.24 7.47 9.30
N ILE A 76 -2.13 6.77 9.56
CA ILE A 76 -0.96 6.76 8.69
C ILE A 76 -0.43 5.35 8.44
N GLY A 77 0.19 5.19 7.27
CA GLY A 77 0.97 4.00 6.93
C GLY A 77 2.36 4.39 6.45
N VAL A 78 3.34 3.55 6.76
CA VAL A 78 4.73 3.68 6.32
C VAL A 78 5.11 2.46 5.48
N TYR A 79 5.63 2.73 4.29
CA TYR A 79 5.83 1.74 3.25
C TYR A 79 7.26 1.79 2.76
N ARG A 80 7.79 0.63 2.40
CA ARG A 80 9.01 0.53 1.59
C ARG A 80 8.63 -0.02 0.24
N ARG A 81 8.65 0.82 -0.79
CA ARG A 81 8.46 0.41 -2.16
C ARG A 81 9.77 -0.11 -2.74
N HIS A 82 9.71 -1.28 -3.39
CA HIS A 82 10.87 -1.94 -3.97
C HIS A 82 11.11 -1.47 -5.41
N GLU A 83 12.31 -1.77 -5.92
CA GLU A 83 12.62 -1.53 -7.33
C GLU A 83 11.69 -2.36 -8.23
N PRO A 84 11.07 -1.76 -9.26
CA PRO A 84 10.30 -2.52 -10.25
C PRO A 84 11.18 -3.57 -10.95
N ARG A 85 10.61 -4.75 -11.19
CA ARG A 85 11.26 -5.83 -11.94
C ARG A 85 10.37 -6.33 -13.07
N ILE A 86 10.95 -6.98 -14.08
CA ILE A 86 10.16 -7.66 -15.09
C ILE A 86 9.39 -8.80 -14.40
N GLY A 87 8.08 -8.85 -14.60
CA GLY A 87 7.19 -9.84 -14.01
C GLY A 87 6.21 -10.48 -14.99
N ALA A 88 6.03 -9.92 -16.17
CA ALA A 88 5.27 -10.55 -17.26
C ALA A 88 6.10 -11.65 -17.92
N GLU A 89 5.50 -12.84 -18.09
CA GLU A 89 6.13 -13.96 -18.78
C GLU A 89 6.53 -13.59 -20.22
N GLY A 90 7.74 -13.97 -20.62
CA GLY A 90 8.28 -13.71 -21.96
C GLY A 90 8.73 -12.27 -22.24
N ALA A 91 8.48 -11.32 -21.33
CA ALA A 91 8.90 -9.94 -21.51
C ALA A 91 10.43 -9.78 -21.39
N GLN A 92 11.01 -8.98 -22.29
CA GLN A 92 12.45 -8.66 -22.30
C GLN A 92 12.74 -7.22 -21.84
N GLU A 93 11.70 -6.39 -21.75
CA GLU A 93 11.80 -4.98 -21.41
C GLU A 93 11.00 -4.67 -20.15
N LEU A 94 11.56 -3.82 -19.30
CA LEU A 94 10.88 -3.28 -18.12
C LEU A 94 10.08 -2.04 -18.54
N THR A 95 8.77 -2.20 -18.64
CA THR A 95 7.81 -1.13 -18.89
C THR A 95 6.73 -1.16 -17.81
N TRP A 96 5.86 -0.15 -17.75
CA TRP A 96 4.70 -0.22 -16.85
C TRP A 96 3.95 -1.53 -17.04
N THR A 97 3.55 -1.92 -18.25
CA THR A 97 2.73 -3.12 -18.45
C THR A 97 3.42 -4.43 -18.05
N THR A 98 4.74 -4.52 -18.21
CA THR A 98 5.52 -5.75 -17.91
C THR A 98 6.05 -5.83 -16.49
N ALA A 99 6.05 -4.72 -15.74
CA ALA A 99 6.63 -4.65 -14.41
C ALA A 99 5.79 -5.35 -13.32
N THR A 100 6.46 -5.97 -12.35
CA THR A 100 5.93 -6.25 -11.02
C THR A 100 6.63 -5.34 -10.02
N ILE A 101 5.85 -4.75 -9.12
CA ILE A 101 6.33 -3.83 -8.07
C ILE A 101 5.91 -4.39 -6.72
N GLY A 102 6.88 -4.62 -5.83
CA GLY A 102 6.61 -5.00 -4.45
C GLY A 102 6.63 -3.78 -3.52
N ALA A 103 5.93 -3.88 -2.41
CA ALA A 103 6.07 -2.97 -1.28
C ALA A 103 5.98 -3.75 0.04
N GLN A 104 6.74 -3.33 1.04
CA GLN A 104 6.66 -3.82 2.40
C GLN A 104 5.92 -2.80 3.27
N PHE A 105 4.95 -3.26 4.06
CA PHE A 105 4.32 -2.45 5.10
C PHE A 105 5.23 -2.47 6.33
N LEU A 106 5.74 -1.30 6.71
CA LEU A 106 6.60 -1.13 7.88
C LEU A 106 5.79 -0.76 9.12
N SER A 107 4.77 0.08 8.94
CA SER A 107 3.85 0.50 10.00
C SER A 107 2.48 0.80 9.40
N LEU A 108 1.44 0.43 10.11
CA LEU A 108 0.07 0.91 9.93
C LEU A 108 -0.44 1.32 11.30
N GLN A 109 -1.02 2.51 11.42
CA GLN A 109 -1.68 2.97 12.63
C GLN A 109 -2.90 3.77 12.24
N VAL A 110 -4.09 3.20 12.44
CA VAL A 110 -5.37 3.87 12.19
C VAL A 110 -6.26 3.74 13.42
N VAL A 111 -7.07 4.76 13.67
CA VAL A 111 -7.96 4.84 14.84
C VAL A 111 -9.31 5.39 14.39
N GLY A 112 -10.38 4.90 15.01
CA GLY A 112 -11.74 5.37 14.84
C GLY A 112 -12.58 5.01 16.07
N ASP A 113 -13.81 5.52 16.10
CA ASP A 113 -14.74 5.29 17.20
C ASP A 113 -15.99 4.57 16.67
N SER A 114 -16.56 3.70 17.50
CA SER A 114 -17.79 2.96 17.24
C SER A 114 -18.70 3.01 18.46
N GLU A 115 -20.01 3.09 18.23
CA GLU A 115 -21.01 3.08 19.32
C GLU A 115 -21.06 1.72 20.03
N VAL A 116 -20.71 0.64 19.33
CA VAL A 116 -20.68 -0.73 19.86
C VAL A 116 -19.33 -1.04 20.51
N PHE A 117 -18.25 -0.69 19.83
CA PHE A 117 -16.90 -1.14 20.17
C PHE A 117 -16.10 -0.13 21.00
N GLY A 118 -16.57 1.11 21.13
CA GLY A 118 -15.79 2.22 21.68
C GLY A 118 -14.69 2.62 20.70
N GLN A 119 -13.57 3.10 21.19
CA GLN A 119 -12.40 3.35 20.35
C GLN A 119 -11.84 2.03 19.81
N VAL A 120 -11.56 2.02 18.50
CA VAL A 120 -10.89 0.93 17.80
C VAL A 120 -9.59 1.45 17.23
N ARG A 121 -8.49 0.75 17.52
CA ARG A 121 -7.16 1.03 16.97
C ARG A 121 -6.67 -0.19 16.21
N VAL A 122 -6.25 0.02 14.97
CA VAL A 122 -5.68 -1.03 14.11
C VAL A 122 -4.22 -0.75 13.85
N THR A 123 -3.39 -1.78 14.03
CA THR A 123 -1.96 -1.75 13.74
C THR A 123 -1.52 -2.99 12.96
N ASN A 124 -0.41 -2.90 12.24
CA ASN A 124 0.23 -4.07 11.66
C ASN A 124 0.90 -4.95 12.72
N THR A 125 1.21 -6.19 12.36
CA THR A 125 2.00 -7.11 13.20
C THR A 125 3.48 -7.05 12.82
N PRO A 126 4.36 -6.36 13.58
CA PRO A 126 5.70 -5.99 13.10
C PRO A 126 6.66 -7.16 12.84
N TRP A 127 6.38 -8.33 13.41
CA TRP A 127 7.18 -9.55 13.20
C TRP A 127 6.67 -10.43 12.06
N LYS A 128 5.49 -10.13 11.48
CA LYS A 128 4.98 -10.83 10.31
C LYS A 128 5.37 -10.07 9.04
N ARG A 129 5.45 -10.81 7.94
CA ARG A 129 5.76 -10.23 6.63
C ARG A 129 4.47 -9.70 6.02
N GLU A 130 4.37 -8.37 5.97
CA GLU A 130 3.23 -7.65 5.41
C GLU A 130 3.69 -6.80 4.22
N GLY A 131 2.86 -6.74 3.19
CA GLY A 131 3.27 -6.10 1.94
C GLY A 131 2.21 -6.13 0.87
N ALA A 132 2.52 -5.46 -0.23
CA ALA A 132 1.72 -5.42 -1.43
C ALA A 132 2.52 -5.87 -2.65
N THR A 133 1.84 -6.54 -3.57
CA THR A 133 2.36 -6.87 -4.89
C THR A 133 1.47 -6.25 -5.94
N VAL A 134 2.04 -5.39 -6.78
CA VAL A 134 1.38 -4.81 -7.96
C VAL A 134 1.92 -5.50 -9.21
N ALA A 135 1.13 -6.39 -9.80
CA ALA A 135 1.54 -7.29 -10.88
C ALA A 135 0.76 -7.02 -12.18
N PRO A 136 1.32 -7.36 -13.36
CA PRO A 136 0.59 -7.32 -14.63
C PRO A 136 -0.72 -8.11 -14.55
N ALA A 137 -1.84 -7.50 -14.96
CA ALA A 137 -3.11 -8.19 -15.03
C ALA A 137 -3.25 -8.91 -16.38
N GLN A 138 -3.58 -10.21 -16.33
CA GLN A 138 -3.97 -11.02 -17.49
C GLN A 138 -5.43 -11.46 -17.36
N PRO A 139 -6.42 -10.56 -17.58
CA PRO A 139 -7.80 -10.99 -17.66
C PRO A 139 -7.97 -11.98 -18.83
N GLY A 140 -8.68 -13.09 -18.59
CA GLY A 140 -8.75 -14.27 -19.46
C GLY A 140 -8.75 -13.94 -20.96
N GLY A 141 -7.72 -14.40 -21.68
CA GLY A 141 -7.54 -14.16 -23.12
C GLY A 141 -6.19 -13.57 -23.54
N GLY A 142 -5.21 -13.44 -22.64
CA GLY A 142 -3.80 -13.17 -22.99
C GLY A 142 -3.46 -11.72 -23.40
N LYS A 143 -4.43 -10.79 -23.36
CA LYS A 143 -4.15 -9.37 -23.64
C LYS A 143 -3.79 -8.64 -22.35
N VAL A 144 -2.52 -8.21 -22.25
CA VAL A 144 -2.05 -7.37 -21.15
C VAL A 144 -2.84 -6.05 -21.16
N THR A 145 -3.46 -5.72 -20.03
CA THR A 145 -4.13 -4.44 -19.83
C THR A 145 -3.18 -3.45 -19.15
N PRO A 146 -3.38 -2.13 -19.31
CA PRO A 146 -2.59 -1.14 -18.59
C PRO A 146 -2.96 -1.06 -17.10
N LEU A 147 -4.05 -1.70 -16.66
CA LEU A 147 -4.34 -1.87 -15.23
C LEU A 147 -3.53 -3.03 -14.67
N LYS A 148 -3.05 -2.87 -13.44
CA LYS A 148 -2.35 -3.91 -12.67
C LYS A 148 -3.23 -4.42 -11.54
N ASN A 149 -3.07 -5.69 -11.19
CA ASN A 149 -3.65 -6.23 -9.96
C ASN A 149 -2.75 -5.81 -8.79
N CYS A 150 -3.34 -5.24 -7.75
CA CYS A 150 -2.68 -4.97 -6.49
C CYS A 150 -3.27 -5.90 -5.43
N VAL A 151 -2.42 -6.72 -4.81
CA VAL A 151 -2.80 -7.58 -3.67
C VAL A 151 -1.96 -7.16 -2.49
N THR A 152 -2.61 -6.81 -1.39
CA THR A 152 -1.96 -6.50 -0.11
C THR A 152 -2.30 -7.56 0.91
N LEU A 153 -1.30 -8.08 1.60
CA LEU A 153 -1.44 -9.04 2.70
C LEU A 153 -1.03 -8.38 4.02
N LEU A 154 -1.95 -8.36 4.98
CA LEU A 154 -1.78 -7.74 6.29
C LEU A 154 -2.05 -8.75 7.39
N PHE A 155 -1.44 -8.56 8.56
CA PHE A 155 -1.83 -9.24 9.79
C PHE A 155 -2.29 -8.17 10.78
N PRO A 156 -3.52 -7.67 10.63
CA PRO A 156 -4.00 -6.57 11.46
C PRO A 156 -4.21 -7.02 12.90
N ARG A 157 -3.88 -6.12 13.83
CA ARG A 157 -4.15 -6.23 15.26
C ARG A 157 -5.12 -5.13 15.63
N PHE A 158 -6.28 -5.52 16.17
CA PHE A 158 -7.37 -4.64 16.56
C PHE A 158 -7.37 -4.53 18.09
N GLU A 159 -7.10 -3.35 18.62
CA GLU A 159 -7.38 -3.01 20.01
C GLU A 159 -8.79 -2.44 20.06
N ILE A 160 -9.70 -3.13 20.76
CA ILE A 160 -11.12 -2.80 20.85
C ILE A 160 -11.45 -2.44 22.28
N GLU A 161 -11.80 -1.17 22.54
CA GLU A 161 -11.99 -0.62 23.89
C GLU A 161 -13.04 -1.40 24.70
N ASN A 162 -14.25 -1.56 24.17
CA ASN A 162 -15.34 -2.20 24.91
C ASN A 162 -15.17 -3.71 25.04
N LEU A 163 -14.34 -4.33 24.20
CA LEU A 163 -13.92 -5.72 24.38
C LEU A 163 -12.86 -5.84 25.49
N GLY A 164 -12.08 -4.78 25.71
CA GLY A 164 -10.97 -4.75 26.66
C GLY A 164 -9.81 -5.66 26.27
N ALA A 165 -9.72 -6.04 24.99
CA ALA A 165 -8.73 -6.97 24.49
C ALA A 165 -8.18 -6.54 23.12
N MET A 166 -7.02 -7.10 22.79
CA MET A 166 -6.46 -7.03 21.45
C MET A 166 -6.76 -8.33 20.72
N VAL A 167 -7.29 -8.23 19.51
CA VAL A 167 -7.63 -9.36 18.66
C VAL A 167 -6.89 -9.30 17.33
N ASP A 168 -6.67 -10.45 16.71
CA ASP A 168 -6.01 -10.56 15.39
C ASP A 168 -6.60 -11.72 14.57
N THR A 169 -6.11 -11.91 13.34
CA THR A 169 -6.56 -12.99 12.45
C THR A 169 -5.75 -14.29 12.60
N GLY A 170 -5.05 -14.46 13.73
CA GLY A 170 -4.12 -15.56 13.96
C GLY A 170 -3.02 -15.57 12.89
N ASP A 171 -2.78 -16.73 12.27
CA ASP A 171 -1.79 -16.92 11.20
C ASP A 171 -2.37 -16.77 9.78
N VAL A 172 -3.61 -16.31 9.66
CA VAL A 172 -4.24 -16.03 8.36
C VAL A 172 -4.02 -14.56 7.99
N PRO A 173 -3.32 -14.24 6.89
CA PRO A 173 -3.22 -12.85 6.43
C PRO A 173 -4.56 -12.38 5.87
N VAL A 174 -4.92 -11.13 6.17
CA VAL A 174 -6.00 -10.42 5.51
C VAL A 174 -5.52 -9.96 4.14
N ALA A 175 -6.13 -10.52 3.09
CA ALA A 175 -5.91 -10.11 1.71
C ALA A 175 -6.91 -9.03 1.31
N VAL A 176 -6.40 -7.89 0.84
CA VAL A 176 -7.19 -6.84 0.19
C VAL A 176 -6.69 -6.61 -1.24
N GLU A 177 -7.64 -6.53 -2.17
CA GLU A 177 -7.35 -6.54 -3.61
C GLU A 177 -7.92 -5.30 -4.31
N SER A 178 -7.18 -4.77 -5.28
CA SER A 178 -7.64 -3.70 -6.16
C SER A 178 -7.02 -3.82 -7.56
N ARG A 179 -7.51 -2.96 -8.47
CA ARG A 179 -6.88 -2.72 -9.77
C ARG A 179 -6.38 -1.29 -9.84
N VAL A 180 -5.11 -1.12 -10.17
CA VAL A 180 -4.41 0.15 -10.04
C VAL A 180 -3.77 0.56 -11.37
N ASN A 181 -3.65 1.88 -11.60
CA ASN A 181 -2.99 2.45 -12.75
C ASN A 181 -1.73 3.26 -12.39
N MET A 182 -1.42 3.40 -11.11
CA MET A 182 -0.24 4.08 -10.57
C MET A 182 0.28 3.36 -9.34
N VAL A 183 1.56 3.58 -9.04
CA VAL A 183 2.15 3.13 -7.78
C VAL A 183 2.90 4.31 -7.16
N PRO A 184 2.63 4.67 -5.89
CA PRO A 184 1.58 4.16 -5.00
C PRO A 184 0.16 4.38 -5.55
N PRO A 185 -0.82 3.53 -5.19
CA PRO A 185 -2.18 3.59 -5.73
C PRO A 185 -3.06 4.59 -4.95
N ILE A 186 -2.72 5.88 -5.06
CA ILE A 186 -3.39 6.95 -4.29
C ILE A 186 -4.87 7.07 -4.67
N GLY A 187 -5.75 6.99 -3.67
CA GLY A 187 -7.20 7.08 -3.83
C GLY A 187 -7.87 5.80 -4.36
N ASP A 188 -7.09 4.76 -4.69
CA ASP A 188 -7.66 3.44 -4.97
C ASP A 188 -8.05 2.76 -3.64
N VAL A 189 -9.17 2.04 -3.67
CA VAL A 189 -9.66 1.26 -2.53
C VAL A 189 -9.46 -0.23 -2.81
N SER A 190 -8.67 -0.89 -1.96
CA SER A 190 -8.52 -2.34 -1.91
C SER A 190 -9.52 -2.96 -0.96
N ARG A 191 -10.08 -4.13 -1.32
CA ARG A 191 -11.14 -4.78 -0.54
C ARG A 191 -10.89 -6.24 -0.29
N THR A 192 -11.33 -6.73 0.86
CA THR A 192 -11.44 -8.17 1.13
C THR A 192 -12.50 -8.83 0.26
N SER A 193 -12.27 -10.07 -0.15
CA SER A 193 -13.26 -10.88 -0.88
C SER A 193 -14.05 -11.86 0.00
N HIS A 194 -13.63 -12.05 1.25
CA HIS A 194 -14.26 -12.91 2.24
C HIS A 194 -13.97 -12.41 3.67
N GLY A 195 -14.67 -12.96 4.66
CA GLY A 195 -14.44 -12.67 6.07
C GLY A 195 -13.28 -13.48 6.67
N TYR A 196 -12.84 -13.08 7.86
CA TYR A 196 -11.73 -13.66 8.61
C TYR A 196 -12.12 -13.83 10.08
N ALA A 197 -11.80 -14.98 10.68
CA ALA A 197 -12.00 -15.17 12.12
C ALA A 197 -11.07 -14.26 12.93
N LEU A 198 -11.59 -13.69 14.02
CA LEU A 198 -10.82 -12.89 14.97
C LEU A 198 -10.56 -13.66 16.25
N PHE A 199 -9.33 -13.58 16.75
CA PHE A 199 -8.86 -14.34 17.89
C PHE A 199 -8.31 -13.44 18.99
N ASP A 200 -8.66 -13.77 20.24
CA ASP A 200 -7.99 -13.33 21.46
C ASP A 200 -7.16 -14.52 21.97
N GLY A 201 -5.87 -14.53 21.64
CA GLY A 201 -5.00 -15.69 21.82
C GLY A 201 -5.47 -16.88 20.97
N SER A 202 -5.87 -17.98 21.60
CA SER A 202 -6.41 -19.16 20.89
C SER A 202 -7.92 -19.19 20.80
N ARG A 203 -8.62 -18.24 21.44
CA ARG A 203 -10.07 -18.20 21.49
C ARG A 203 -10.58 -17.36 20.33
N GLN A 204 -11.43 -17.92 19.48
CA GLN A 204 -12.17 -17.11 18.51
C GLN A 204 -13.19 -16.25 19.26
N VAL A 205 -13.26 -14.97 18.89
CA VAL A 205 -14.10 -13.96 19.55
C VAL A 205 -14.98 -13.16 18.60
N GLY A 206 -14.89 -13.45 17.31
CA GLY A 206 -15.68 -12.76 16.31
C GLY A 206 -15.18 -13.00 14.89
N THR A 207 -15.60 -12.13 13.99
CA THR A 207 -15.29 -12.17 12.56
C THR A 207 -15.08 -10.75 12.03
N LEU A 208 -13.97 -10.53 11.33
CA LEU A 208 -13.83 -9.42 10.38
C LEU A 208 -14.61 -9.80 9.12
N ILE A 209 -15.78 -9.22 8.93
CA ILE A 209 -16.70 -9.54 7.82
C ILE A 209 -16.14 -8.98 6.51
N ALA A 210 -15.68 -7.72 6.54
CA ALA A 210 -15.06 -7.07 5.40
C ALA A 210 -14.10 -5.95 5.85
N ALA A 211 -13.11 -5.65 5.02
CA ALA A 211 -12.25 -4.49 5.17
C ALA A 211 -12.01 -3.81 3.81
N ASP A 212 -12.13 -2.48 3.81
CA ASP A 212 -11.75 -1.59 2.73
C ASP A 212 -10.52 -0.78 3.18
N LEU A 213 -9.44 -0.82 2.40
CA LEU A 213 -8.21 -0.07 2.65
C LEU A 213 -7.98 0.95 1.53
N GLU A 214 -7.83 2.22 1.91
CA GLU A 214 -7.58 3.34 1.02
C GLU A 214 -6.24 4.02 1.37
N ILE A 215 -5.36 4.11 0.37
CA ILE A 215 -4.13 4.90 0.50
C ILE A 215 -4.44 6.34 0.07
N GLY A 216 -4.39 7.27 1.01
CA GLY A 216 -4.64 8.69 0.77
C GLY A 216 -3.37 9.46 0.36
N ALA A 217 -3.27 10.72 0.77
CA ALA A 217 -2.19 11.63 0.38
C ALA A 217 -0.79 11.14 0.80
N LEU A 218 0.19 11.30 -0.09
CA LEU A 218 1.60 11.19 0.23
C LEU A 218 2.00 12.34 1.17
N LEU A 219 2.49 12.00 2.36
CA LEU A 219 2.96 12.95 3.37
C LEU A 219 4.47 13.16 3.28
N HIS A 220 5.22 12.10 2.98
CA HIS A 220 6.67 12.16 2.89
C HIS A 220 7.22 11.01 2.05
N HIS A 221 8.34 11.24 1.36
CA HIS A 221 9.10 10.17 0.74
C HIS A 221 10.60 10.39 0.86
N ILE A 222 11.36 9.30 0.82
CA ILE A 222 12.81 9.27 0.76
C ILE A 222 13.21 8.23 -0.29
N PRO A 223 13.91 8.62 -1.37
CA PRO A 223 14.54 7.68 -2.28
C PRO A 223 15.50 6.76 -1.52
N ILE A 224 15.47 5.46 -1.78
CA ILE A 224 16.40 4.53 -1.16
C ILE A 224 17.20 3.77 -2.22
N GLU A 225 18.49 3.62 -1.97
CA GLU A 225 19.32 2.71 -2.75
C GLU A 225 19.02 1.29 -2.30
N THR A 226 18.54 0.45 -3.21
CA THR A 226 18.38 -1.01 -3.01
C THR A 226 17.46 -1.44 -1.86
N ALA A 227 16.17 -1.58 -2.16
CA ALA A 227 15.33 -2.58 -1.52
C ALA A 227 15.09 -3.71 -2.52
N LYS A 228 15.89 -4.78 -2.43
CA LYS A 228 15.80 -5.98 -3.31
C LYS A 228 15.04 -7.14 -2.67
N ASP A 229 14.46 -6.95 -1.48
CA ASP A 229 13.84 -8.05 -0.76
C ASP A 229 12.42 -8.29 -1.30
N PRO A 230 12.09 -9.45 -1.88
CA PRO A 230 10.71 -9.74 -2.23
C PRO A 230 9.96 -10.01 -0.92
N VAL A 231 9.36 -8.98 -0.34
CA VAL A 231 7.99 -9.18 0.14
C VAL A 231 7.14 -9.29 -1.12
N GLU A 232 7.29 -10.41 -1.83
CA GLU A 232 6.22 -10.92 -2.65
C GLU A 232 5.18 -11.33 -1.62
N ALA A 233 4.20 -10.46 -1.40
CA ALA A 233 2.91 -10.93 -0.90
C ALA A 233 2.57 -12.09 -1.84
N TYR A 234 2.67 -13.31 -1.29
CA TYR A 234 2.57 -14.55 -2.06
C TYR A 234 1.43 -14.35 -3.04
N ALA A 235 1.73 -14.47 -4.34
CA ALA A 235 0.69 -14.49 -5.34
C ALA A 235 -0.34 -15.49 -4.83
N VAL A 236 -1.50 -14.99 -4.40
CA VAL A 236 -2.64 -15.83 -4.13
C VAL A 236 -2.89 -16.47 -5.47
N THR A 237 -2.40 -17.70 -5.63
CA THR A 237 -2.73 -18.54 -6.76
C THR A 237 -4.24 -18.65 -6.67
N SER A 238 -4.92 -17.91 -7.55
CA SER A 238 -6.33 -18.10 -7.82
C SER A 238 -6.56 -19.59 -8.01
N VAL A 239 -7.25 -20.19 -7.05
CA VAL A 239 -7.85 -21.53 -7.22
C VAL A 239 -9.02 -21.38 -8.18
#